data_AF-A0A1C5R0I4-F1
#
_entry.id   AF-A0A1C5R0I4-F1
#
_cell.length_a   1.000
_cell.length_b   1.000
_cell.length_c   1.000
_cell.angle_alpha   90.00
_cell.angle_beta   90.00
_cell.angle_gamma   90.00
#
_symmetry.space_group_name_H-M   'P 1'
#
loop_
_entity.id
_entity.type
_entity.pdbx_description
1 polymer ?
#
loop_
_entity_poly.entity_id
_entity_poly.type
_entity_poly.pdbx_seq_one_letter_code
_entity_poly.pdbx_strand_id
1 'polypeptide(L)'
;MIYRKYYGICQICGTEISYEEMTIDHIIPLEAGGKNELANYQCACRTCNRMKGTMMQDEYYMHITEVFWYLTEKKCGKEFTEKLYRLIQNL
;
A
#
# COMPACT_ATOMS: atom_id res chain seq x y z
N MET A 1 -18.83 4.45 -8.97
CA MET A 1 -17.85 3.41 -9.38
C MET A 1 -16.53 3.67 -8.68
N ILE A 2 -15.90 2.64 -8.08
CA ILE A 2 -14.66 2.77 -7.28
C ILE A 2 -13.53 3.50 -8.04
N TYR A 3 -13.34 3.18 -9.32
CA TYR A 3 -12.36 3.87 -10.17
C TYR A 3 -12.46 5.40 -10.14
N ARG A 4 -13.68 5.94 -10.33
CA ARG A 4 -13.92 7.40 -10.36
C ARG A 4 -13.75 8.04 -9.00
N LYS A 5 -14.07 7.32 -7.91
CA LYS A 5 -13.85 7.80 -6.52
C LYS A 5 -12.36 8.08 -6.26
N TYR A 6 -11.50 7.25 -6.83
CA TYR A 6 -10.06 7.29 -6.60
C TYR A 6 -9.26 7.85 -7.78
N TYR A 7 -9.93 8.47 -8.77
CA TYR A 7 -9.29 9.08 -9.94
C TYR A 7 -8.32 8.15 -10.70
N GLY A 8 -8.60 6.84 -10.70
CA GLY A 8 -7.69 5.86 -11.31
C GLY A 8 -6.34 5.73 -10.59
N ILE A 9 -6.22 6.15 -9.34
CA ILE A 9 -5.01 6.00 -8.53
C ILE A 9 -5.10 4.72 -7.70
N CYS A 10 -4.06 3.88 -7.77
CA CYS A 10 -3.88 2.77 -6.85
C CYS A 10 -3.73 3.31 -5.42
N GLN A 11 -4.65 2.94 -4.53
CA GLN A 11 -4.67 3.42 -3.15
C GLN A 11 -3.59 2.77 -2.26
N ILE A 12 -2.81 1.84 -2.81
CA ILE A 12 -1.71 1.18 -2.10
C ILE A 12 -0.36 1.79 -2.49
N CYS A 13 -0.08 1.98 -3.78
CA CYS A 13 1.24 2.49 -4.25
C CYS A 13 1.20 3.88 -4.87
N GLY A 14 0.03 4.49 -5.05
CA GLY A 14 -0.12 5.81 -5.67
C GLY A 14 0.05 5.85 -7.19
N THR A 15 0.28 4.71 -7.85
CA THR A 15 0.42 4.64 -9.31
C THR A 15 -0.92 4.88 -10.01
N GLU A 16 -0.92 5.72 -11.04
CA GLU A 16 -2.02 5.86 -12.00
C GLU A 16 -2.24 4.56 -12.77
N ILE A 17 -3.49 4.11 -12.87
CA ILE A 17 -3.88 2.90 -13.57
C ILE A 17 -5.11 3.15 -14.44
N SER A 18 -5.15 2.48 -15.60
CA SER A 18 -6.34 2.47 -16.45
C SER A 18 -7.50 1.72 -15.76
N TYR A 19 -8.71 1.88 -16.29
CA TYR A 19 -9.87 1.17 -15.76
C TYR A 19 -9.72 -0.36 -15.95
N GLU A 20 -9.08 -0.79 -17.03
CA GLU A 20 -8.84 -2.18 -17.40
C GLU A 20 -7.76 -2.87 -16.53
N GLU A 21 -6.83 -2.07 -15.99
CA GLU A 21 -5.79 -2.54 -15.07
C GLU A 21 -6.25 -2.52 -13.61
N MET A 22 -7.29 -1.73 -13.31
CA MET A 22 -7.85 -1.63 -11.97
C MET A 22 -8.39 -2.99 -11.51
N THR A 23 -8.03 -3.33 -10.28
CA THR A 23 -8.69 -4.36 -9.49
C THR A 23 -9.36 -3.73 -8.27
N ILE A 24 -10.38 -4.40 -7.75
CA ILE A 24 -10.99 -4.06 -6.47
C ILE A 24 -10.29 -4.90 -5.41
N ASP A 25 -9.71 -4.24 -4.42
CA ASP A 25 -9.15 -4.88 -3.23
C ASP A 25 -10.04 -4.59 -2.01
N HIS A 26 -10.08 -5.54 -1.08
CA HIS A 26 -10.72 -5.37 0.22
C HIS A 26 -9.70 -4.85 1.24
N ILE A 27 -9.91 -3.66 1.80
CA ILE A 27 -9.04 -3.05 2.83
C ILE A 27 -8.85 -4.03 4.00
N ILE A 28 -9.97 -4.58 4.50
CA ILE A 28 -10.02 -5.72 5.41
C ILE A 28 -10.31 -6.97 4.56
N PRO A 29 -9.39 -7.95 4.49
CA PRO A 29 -9.59 -9.21 3.77
C PRO A 29 -10.86 -9.94 4.23
N LEU A 30 -11.51 -10.65 3.31
CA LEU A 30 -12.71 -11.45 3.63
C LEU A 30 -12.43 -12.50 4.72
N GLU A 31 -11.26 -13.13 4.68
CA GLU A 31 -10.83 -14.13 5.67
C GLU A 31 -10.66 -13.55 7.08
N ALA A 32 -10.40 -12.24 7.18
CA ALA A 32 -10.31 -11.49 8.42
C ALA A 32 -11.66 -10.85 8.84
N GLY A 33 -12.77 -11.25 8.22
CA GLY A 33 -14.11 -10.74 8.53
C GLY A 33 -14.50 -9.46 7.76
N GLY A 34 -13.72 -9.09 6.75
CA GLY A 34 -14.04 -8.00 5.84
C GLY A 34 -15.36 -8.21 5.11
N LYS A 35 -16.07 -7.13 4.83
CA LYS A 35 -17.38 -7.17 4.14
C LYS A 35 -17.27 -6.77 2.68
N ASN A 36 -18.20 -7.29 1.88
CA ASN A 36 -18.40 -6.89 0.48
C ASN A 36 -19.19 -5.56 0.41
N GLU A 37 -18.54 -4.46 0.77
CA GLU A 37 -19.19 -3.15 0.82
C GLU A 37 -18.27 -2.02 0.32
N LEU A 38 -18.86 -0.94 -0.20
CA LEU A 38 -18.12 0.18 -0.77
C LEU A 38 -17.14 0.84 0.21
N ALA A 39 -17.40 0.74 1.52
CA ALA A 39 -16.52 1.24 2.56
C ALA A 39 -15.25 0.39 2.72
N ASN A 40 -15.31 -0.89 2.39
CA ASN A 40 -14.18 -1.83 2.46
C ASN A 40 -13.46 -2.00 1.10
N TYR A 41 -13.93 -1.35 0.04
CA TYR A 41 -13.32 -1.45 -1.29
C TYR A 41 -12.36 -0.29 -1.57
N GLN A 42 -11.22 -0.62 -2.17
CA GLN A 42 -10.29 0.35 -2.73
C GLN A 42 -9.87 0.01 -4.16
N CYS A 43 -9.46 1.05 -4.89
CA CYS A 43 -8.84 0.92 -6.21
C CYS A 43 -7.39 0.43 -6.04
N ALA A 44 -7.04 -0.73 -6.60
CA ALA A 44 -5.69 -1.28 -6.51
C ALA A 44 -5.17 -1.76 -7.86
N CYS A 45 -3.89 -1.55 -8.15
CA CYS A 45 -3.24 -2.20 -9.28
C CYS A 45 -3.08 -3.71 -9.01
N ARG A 46 -2.97 -4.52 -10.08
CA ARG A 46 -2.86 -5.99 -9.98
C ARG A 46 -1.69 -6.43 -9.09
N THR A 47 -0.55 -5.75 -9.18
CA THR A 47 0.65 -6.07 -8.40
C THR A 47 0.43 -5.85 -6.91
N CYS A 48 -0.06 -4.68 -6.52
CA CYS A 48 -0.32 -4.38 -5.11
C CYS A 48 -1.40 -5.28 -4.53
N ASN A 49 -2.50 -5.49 -5.24
CA ASN A 49 -3.57 -6.37 -4.79
C ASN A 49 -3.05 -7.81 -4.57
N ARG A 50 -2.28 -8.33 -5.53
CA ARG A 50 -1.66 -9.66 -5.41
C ARG A 50 -0.66 -9.75 -4.26
N MET A 51 0.16 -8.72 -4.05
CA MET A 51 1.17 -8.71 -2.99
C MET A 51 0.55 -8.58 -1.60
N LYS A 52 -0.51 -7.77 -1.45
CA LYS A 52 -1.27 -7.67 -0.21
C LYS A 52 -1.97 -8.99 0.11
N GLY A 53 -2.57 -9.62 -0.89
CA GLY A 53 -3.23 -10.92 -0.73
C GLY A 53 -4.26 -10.89 0.39
N THR A 54 -4.11 -11.80 1.36
CA THR A 54 -5.00 -11.92 2.53
C THR A 54 -4.47 -11.21 3.77
N MET A 55 -3.38 -10.45 3.67
CA MET A 55 -2.89 -9.62 4.79
C MET A 55 -3.83 -8.46 5.06
N MET A 56 -3.92 -8.08 6.34
CA MET A 56 -4.52 -6.80 6.71
C MET A 56 -3.74 -5.67 6.04
N GLN A 57 -4.42 -4.59 5.66
CA GLN A 57 -3.76 -3.46 4.99
C GLN A 57 -2.61 -2.88 5.83
N ASP A 58 -2.82 -2.71 7.13
CA ASP A 58 -1.80 -2.17 8.03
C ASP A 58 -0.59 -3.11 8.18
N GLU A 59 -0.82 -4.43 8.19
CA GLU A 59 0.24 -5.44 8.20
C GLU A 59 1.08 -5.36 6.92
N TYR A 60 0.42 -5.25 5.76
CA TYR A 60 1.10 -5.11 4.49
C TYR A 60 1.93 -3.81 4.42
N TYR A 61 1.39 -2.70 4.92
CA TYR A 61 2.10 -1.42 4.97
C TYR A 61 3.30 -1.44 5.91
N MET A 62 3.16 -2.12 7.07
CA MET A 62 4.27 -2.34 7.98
C MET A 62 5.39 -3.12 7.27
N HIS A 63 5.05 -4.21 6.59
CA HIS A 63 6.03 -5.02 5.85
C HIS A 63 6.76 -4.21 4.76
N ILE A 64 6.04 -3.42 3.96
CA ILE A 64 6.68 -2.55 2.94
C ILE A 64 7.61 -1.53 3.61
N THR A 65 7.20 -0.96 4.73
CA THR A 65 7.98 0.04 5.47
C THR A 65 9.27 -0.57 6.02
N GLU A 66 9.21 -1.77 6.56
CA GLU A 66 10.39 -2.53 7.01
C GLU A 66 11.35 -2.81 5.85
N VAL A 67 10.82 -3.27 4.71
CA VAL A 67 11.62 -3.50 3.49
C VAL A 67 12.26 -2.19 3.00
N PHE A 68 11.53 -1.08 3.02
CA PHE A 68 12.05 0.23 2.66
C PHE A 68 13.22 0.64 3.56
N TRP A 69 13.09 0.51 4.87
CA TRP A 69 14.17 0.87 5.81
C TRP A 69 15.39 -0.03 5.66
N TYR A 70 15.19 -1.35 5.54
CA TYR A 70 16.28 -2.29 5.26
C TYR A 70 17.03 -1.94 3.97
N LEU A 71 16.31 -1.67 2.88
CA LEU A 71 16.93 -1.32 1.60
C LEU A 71 17.60 0.05 1.63
N THR A 72 17.04 1.01 2.37
CA THR A 72 17.65 2.33 2.55
C THR A 72 18.97 2.21 3.28
N GLU A 73 19.03 1.49 4.40
CA GLU A 73 20.29 1.26 5.10
C GLU A 73 21.30 0.50 4.24
N LYS A 74 20.85 -0.56 3.56
CA LYS A 74 21.71 -1.37 2.69
C LYS A 74 22.31 -0.58 1.52
N LYS A 75 21.57 0.37 0.94
CA LYS A 75 22.01 1.14 -0.24
C LYS A 75 22.69 2.46 0.11
N CYS A 76 22.26 3.12 1.17
CA CYS A 76 22.67 4.49 1.51
C CYS A 76 23.51 4.56 2.79
N GLY A 77 23.58 3.48 3.57
CA GLY A 77 24.33 3.40 4.82
C GLY A 77 23.54 3.88 6.04
N LYS A 78 24.02 3.47 7.21
CA LYS A 78 23.39 3.72 8.51
C LYS A 78 23.25 5.21 8.85
N GLU A 79 24.32 5.99 8.62
CA GLU A 79 24.30 7.44 8.92
C GLU A 79 23.22 8.19 8.12
N PHE A 80 23.11 7.91 6.83
CA PHE A 80 22.05 8.50 6.00
C PHE A 80 20.66 8.10 6.49
N THR A 81 20.49 6.81 6.80
CA THR A 81 19.20 6.25 7.22
C THR A 81 18.72 6.86 8.53
N GLU A 82 19.61 7.01 9.51
CA GLU A 82 19.30 7.67 10.79
C GLU A 82 18.95 9.16 10.61
N LYS A 83 19.64 9.87 9.72
CA LYS A 83 19.30 11.28 9.40
C LYS A 83 17.93 11.37 8.75
N LEU A 84 17.62 10.49 7.81
CA LEU A 84 16.32 10.45 7.13
C LEU A 84 15.18 10.12 8.11
N TYR A 85 15.36 9.13 8.98
CA TYR A 85 14.37 8.77 10.00
C TYR A 85 14.04 9.96 10.92
N ARG A 86 15.08 10.67 11.40
CA ARG A 86 14.89 11.88 12.22
C ARG A 86 14.19 12.99 11.45
N LEU A 87 14.48 13.18 10.16
CA LEU A 87 13.82 14.19 9.35
C LEU A 87 12.31 13.92 9.25
N ILE A 88 11.93 12.67 8.95
CA ILE A 88 10.53 12.29 8.75
C ILE A 88 9.72 12.34 10.04
N GLN A 89 10.29 11.98 11.20
CA GLN A 89 9.58 12.05 12.49
C GLN A 89 9.28 13.49 12.97
N ASN A 90 9.89 14.50 12.35
CA ASN A 90 9.67 15.91 12.68
C ASN A 90 8.77 16.63 11.66
N LEU A 91 8.21 15.91 10.69
CA LEU A 91 7.20 16.39 9.75
C LEU A 91 5.80 16.04 10.26
#